data_AF-A0A0D8XYT9-F1
#
_entry.id   AF-A0A0D8XYT9-F1
#
_cell.length_a   1.000
_cell.length_b   1.000
_cell.length_c   1.000
_cell.angle_alpha   90.00
_cell.angle_beta   90.00
_cell.angle_gamma   90.00
#
_symmetry.space_group_name_H-M   'P 1'
#
loop_
_entity.id
_entity.type
_entity.pdbx_description
1 polymer ?
#
loop_
_entity_poly.entity_id
_entity_poly.type
_entity_poly.pdbx_seq_one_letter_code
_entity_poly.pdbx_strand_id
1 'polypeptide(L)'
;MTAESLFERILKVPDVFYRHQQNGEPDLSVDDKRTILQDLLISNKALFLQRYGKYMNNDDCVLFRNESDPMITYMISQIEMRKSDVQNQKTRRFLMLQKLKEKGKYFSDEKMREREPYLYDVMVGKFVEEKDRINLRPSVSREVCVEGGWANMLCQFESSREIAQRRNEHHTEWQRDAEESFKSEKISRMEAHVSNMLSSQEDELDGEFDDGLDEIRFEVNRISKEEAEMLEDGMDDSPDILRREFEAYMEERFLAGRDSMFFDYDTVDHDIKLDEFDDIRARDIEEKWFDADDDE
;
A
#
# COMPACT_ATOMS: atom_id res chain seq x y z
N MET A 1 -23.96 -8.82 -20.12
CA MET A 1 -22.52 -8.53 -20.12
C MET A 1 -21.88 -9.53 -21.07
N THR A 2 -20.96 -9.07 -21.93
CA THR A 2 -20.28 -9.92 -22.92
C THR A 2 -19.06 -10.58 -22.30
N ALA A 3 -18.68 -11.77 -22.76
CA ALA A 3 -17.47 -12.47 -22.32
C ALA A 3 -16.15 -11.77 -22.72
N GLU A 4 -16.24 -10.59 -23.34
CA GLU A 4 -15.10 -9.86 -23.89
C GLU A 4 -14.13 -9.37 -22.83
N SER A 5 -14.62 -8.85 -21.70
CA SER A 5 -13.75 -8.40 -20.61
C SER A 5 -12.93 -9.55 -20.02
N LEU A 6 -13.53 -10.74 -19.92
CA LEU A 6 -12.85 -11.95 -19.49
C LEU A 6 -11.77 -12.37 -20.49
N PHE A 7 -12.08 -12.36 -21.79
CA PHE A 7 -11.12 -12.72 -22.83
C PHE A 7 -9.93 -11.76 -22.87
N GLU A 8 -10.17 -10.45 -22.80
CA GLU A 8 -9.11 -9.44 -22.73
C GLU A 8 -8.19 -9.67 -21.53
N ARG A 9 -8.75 -10.00 -20.36
CA ARG A 9 -7.96 -10.30 -19.16
C ARG A 9 -7.11 -11.55 -19.34
N ILE A 10 -7.66 -12.62 -19.92
CA ILE A 10 -6.89 -13.85 -20.21
C ILE A 10 -5.77 -13.55 -21.21
N LEU A 11 -6.03 -12.75 -22.25
CA LEU A 11 -5.06 -12.42 -23.30
C LEU A 11 -3.89 -11.55 -22.82
N LYS A 12 -4.08 -10.76 -21.76
CA LYS A 12 -2.99 -9.96 -21.14
C LYS A 12 -1.99 -10.81 -20.37
N VAL A 13 -2.39 -12.00 -19.92
CA VAL A 13 -1.51 -12.86 -19.11
C VAL A 13 -0.52 -13.59 -20.05
N PRO A 14 0.79 -13.50 -19.80
CA PRO A 14 1.78 -14.26 -20.56
C PRO A 14 1.67 -15.76 -20.28
N ASP A 15 2.09 -16.59 -21.24
CA ASP A 15 2.20 -18.05 -21.11
C ASP A 15 0.89 -18.80 -20.79
N VAL A 16 -0.26 -18.26 -21.21
CA VAL A 16 -1.54 -18.98 -21.12
C VAL A 16 -1.59 -20.11 -22.17
N PHE A 17 -1.97 -21.30 -21.73
CA PHE A 17 -2.19 -22.44 -22.61
C PHE A 17 -3.56 -22.34 -23.32
N TYR A 18 -3.54 -22.28 -24.65
CA TYR A 18 -4.76 -22.29 -25.49
C TYR A 18 -5.01 -23.65 -26.15
N ARG A 19 -3.98 -24.18 -26.82
CA ARG A 19 -3.96 -25.50 -27.43
C ARG A 19 -2.52 -25.98 -27.60
N HIS A 20 -2.36 -27.28 -27.85
CA HIS A 20 -1.08 -27.82 -28.32
C HIS A 20 -0.82 -27.35 -29.75
N GLN A 21 0.33 -26.74 -30.00
CA GLN A 21 0.82 -26.39 -31.34
C GLN A 21 1.85 -27.43 -31.80
N GLN A 22 1.84 -27.77 -33.09
CA GLN A 22 2.82 -28.70 -33.66
C GLN A 22 4.13 -27.97 -34.01
N ASN A 23 5.24 -28.71 -34.04
CA ASN A 23 6.53 -28.17 -34.45
C ASN A 23 6.45 -27.61 -35.88
N GLY A 24 6.73 -26.31 -36.02
CA GLY A 24 6.69 -25.59 -37.30
C GLY A 24 5.37 -24.88 -37.61
N GLU A 25 4.37 -24.96 -36.74
CA GLU A 25 3.19 -24.09 -36.83
C GLU A 25 3.55 -22.65 -36.45
N PRO A 26 2.94 -21.65 -37.11
CA PRO A 26 3.09 -20.26 -36.71
C PRO A 26 2.47 -20.02 -35.33
N ASP A 27 2.98 -19.01 -34.62
CA ASP A 27 2.44 -18.58 -33.33
C ASP A 27 0.97 -18.15 -33.48
N LEU A 28 0.16 -18.47 -32.47
CA LEU A 28 -1.27 -18.10 -32.45
C LEU A 28 -1.45 -16.58 -32.47
N SER A 29 -2.23 -16.09 -33.42
CA SER A 29 -2.68 -14.70 -33.42
C SER A 29 -3.58 -14.42 -32.21
N VAL A 30 -3.70 -13.14 -31.83
CA VAL A 30 -4.64 -12.69 -30.80
C VAL A 30 -6.08 -13.08 -31.18
N ASP A 31 -6.42 -12.98 -32.46
CA ASP A 31 -7.74 -13.37 -32.97
C ASP A 31 -7.97 -14.89 -32.86
N ASP A 32 -6.95 -15.70 -33.19
CA ASP A 32 -7.04 -17.16 -33.05
C ASP A 32 -7.25 -17.57 -31.59
N LYS A 33 -6.50 -16.94 -30.67
CA LYS A 33 -6.65 -17.16 -29.23
C LYS A 33 -8.07 -16.81 -28.77
N ARG A 34 -8.63 -15.69 -29.26
CA ARG A 34 -10.00 -15.26 -28.95
C ARG A 34 -11.02 -16.28 -29.45
N THR A 35 -10.88 -16.77 -30.68
CA THR A 35 -11.76 -17.81 -31.24
C THR A 35 -11.70 -19.09 -30.39
N ILE A 36 -10.52 -19.55 -29.98
CA ILE A 36 -10.37 -20.74 -29.12
C ILE A 36 -11.10 -20.56 -27.79
N LEU A 37 -10.99 -19.39 -27.16
CA LEU A 37 -11.68 -19.09 -25.90
C LEU A 37 -13.20 -19.11 -26.09
N GLN A 38 -13.70 -18.46 -27.14
CA GLN A 38 -15.12 -18.39 -27.44
C GLN A 38 -15.71 -19.78 -27.73
N ASP A 39 -15.04 -20.56 -28.59
CA ASP A 39 -15.48 -21.91 -28.94
C ASP A 39 -15.52 -22.82 -27.72
N LEU A 40 -14.52 -22.74 -26.84
CA LEU A 40 -14.48 -23.56 -25.63
C LEU A 40 -15.56 -23.15 -24.62
N LEU A 41 -15.81 -21.84 -24.45
CA LEU A 41 -16.86 -21.34 -23.57
C LEU A 41 -18.26 -21.82 -23.99
N ILE A 42 -18.49 -21.99 -25.29
CA ILE A 42 -19.78 -22.46 -25.83
C ILE A 42 -19.86 -23.99 -25.80
N SER A 43 -18.82 -24.66 -26.29
CA SER A 43 -18.82 -26.12 -26.49
C SER A 43 -18.65 -26.91 -25.20
N ASN A 44 -17.79 -26.45 -24.28
CA ASN A 44 -17.49 -27.16 -23.03
C ASN A 44 -17.12 -26.18 -21.91
N LYS A 45 -18.16 -25.70 -21.24
CA LYS A 45 -18.07 -24.78 -20.09
C LYS A 45 -17.25 -25.33 -18.93
N ALA A 46 -17.35 -26.64 -18.64
CA ALA A 46 -16.59 -27.25 -17.56
C ALA A 46 -15.08 -27.23 -17.84
N LEU A 47 -14.67 -27.59 -19.05
CA LEU A 47 -13.26 -27.52 -19.46
C LEU A 47 -12.75 -26.08 -19.54
N PHE A 48 -13.61 -25.14 -19.96
CA PHE A 48 -13.30 -23.72 -19.92
C PHE A 48 -13.00 -23.25 -18.49
N LEU A 49 -13.88 -23.56 -17.53
CA LEU A 49 -13.68 -23.21 -16.12
C LEU A 49 -12.44 -23.86 -15.53
N GLN A 50 -12.18 -25.13 -15.86
CA GLN A 50 -10.98 -25.82 -15.42
C GLN A 50 -9.68 -25.14 -15.89
N ARG A 51 -9.65 -24.65 -17.14
CA ARG A 51 -8.45 -24.03 -17.73
C ARG A 51 -8.29 -22.55 -17.37
N TYR A 52 -9.39 -21.81 -17.42
CA TYR A 52 -9.38 -20.35 -17.39
C TYR A 52 -10.11 -19.74 -16.20
N GLY A 53 -10.77 -20.57 -15.36
CA GLY A 53 -11.52 -20.09 -14.20
C GLY A 53 -10.66 -19.35 -13.17
N LYS A 54 -9.35 -19.56 -13.13
CA LYS A 54 -8.41 -18.77 -12.31
C LYS A 54 -8.31 -17.30 -12.72
N TYR A 55 -8.64 -16.96 -13.96
CA TYR A 55 -8.62 -15.59 -14.48
C TYR A 55 -9.99 -14.90 -14.39
N MET A 56 -11.01 -15.58 -13.85
CA MET A 56 -12.36 -15.06 -13.71
C MET A 56 -12.55 -14.32 -12.39
N ASN A 57 -13.40 -13.29 -12.43
CA ASN A 57 -13.92 -12.59 -11.26
C ASN A 57 -15.39 -12.95 -11.00
N ASN A 58 -15.99 -12.36 -9.96
CA ASN A 58 -17.38 -12.61 -9.59
C ASN A 58 -18.37 -12.16 -10.69
N ASP A 59 -18.06 -11.08 -11.42
CA ASP A 59 -18.93 -10.58 -12.48
C ASP A 59 -19.04 -11.55 -13.67
N ASP A 60 -17.96 -12.30 -13.96
CA ASP A 60 -17.96 -13.29 -15.04
C ASP A 60 -18.82 -14.52 -14.73
N CYS A 61 -19.10 -14.81 -13.44
CA CYS A 61 -19.95 -15.93 -13.02
C CYS A 61 -21.37 -15.81 -13.60
N VAL A 62 -21.80 -14.61 -13.97
CA VAL A 62 -23.07 -14.35 -14.67
C VAL A 62 -23.20 -15.19 -15.96
N LEU A 63 -22.08 -15.49 -16.64
CA LEU A 63 -22.05 -16.27 -17.89
C LEU A 63 -22.53 -17.72 -17.71
N PHE A 64 -22.58 -18.21 -16.47
CA PHE A 64 -22.88 -19.61 -16.14
C PHE A 64 -24.12 -19.79 -15.27
N ARG A 65 -24.90 -18.74 -14.98
CA ARG A 65 -26.07 -18.78 -14.09
C ARG A 65 -27.15 -19.82 -14.47
N ASN A 66 -27.24 -20.16 -15.75
CA ASN A 66 -28.26 -21.09 -16.26
C ASN A 66 -27.78 -22.54 -16.31
N GLU A 67 -26.54 -22.82 -15.88
CA GLU A 67 -26.00 -24.17 -15.86
C GLU A 67 -26.56 -24.96 -14.68
N SER A 68 -26.95 -26.21 -14.94
CA SER A 68 -27.46 -27.13 -13.92
C SER A 68 -26.45 -28.21 -13.54
N ASP A 69 -25.29 -28.24 -14.21
CA ASP A 69 -24.25 -29.22 -13.95
C ASP A 69 -23.61 -28.97 -12.56
N PRO A 70 -23.63 -29.95 -11.65
CA PRO A 70 -23.12 -29.77 -10.28
C PRO A 70 -21.64 -29.39 -10.22
N MET A 71 -20.82 -29.89 -11.15
CA MET A 71 -19.39 -29.59 -11.20
C MET A 71 -19.16 -28.14 -11.61
N ILE A 72 -19.87 -27.66 -12.63
CA ILE A 72 -19.87 -26.24 -13.01
C ILE A 72 -20.32 -25.35 -11.85
N THR A 73 -21.43 -25.69 -11.19
CA THR A 73 -21.93 -24.94 -10.03
C THR A 73 -20.92 -24.88 -8.89
N TYR A 74 -20.24 -26.00 -8.60
CA TYR A 74 -19.17 -26.04 -7.61
C TYR A 74 -17.97 -25.17 -8.01
N MET A 75 -17.52 -25.23 -9.27
CA MET A 75 -16.41 -24.38 -9.74
C MET A 75 -16.76 -22.89 -9.66
N ILE A 76 -18.01 -22.52 -9.96
CA ILE A 76 -18.49 -21.14 -9.84
C ILE A 76 -18.51 -20.71 -8.38
N SER A 77 -19.02 -21.54 -7.46
CA SER A 77 -19.04 -21.17 -6.05
C SER A 77 -17.64 -20.93 -5.51
N GLN A 78 -16.64 -21.71 -5.95
CA GLN A 78 -15.24 -21.45 -5.61
C GLN A 78 -14.74 -20.09 -6.14
N ILE A 79 -15.15 -19.67 -7.33
CA ILE A 79 -14.81 -18.34 -7.88
C ILE A 79 -15.53 -17.23 -7.10
N GLU A 80 -16.79 -17.44 -6.73
CA GLU A 80 -17.58 -16.47 -5.97
C GLU A 80 -17.09 -16.30 -4.53
N MET A 81 -16.55 -17.37 -3.93
CA MET A 81 -15.94 -17.36 -2.60
C MET A 81 -14.55 -16.73 -2.56
N ARG A 82 -13.93 -16.41 -3.70
CA ARG A 82 -12.64 -15.70 -3.72
C ARG A 82 -12.79 -14.35 -3.03
N LYS A 83 -11.81 -14.00 -2.20
CA LYS A 83 -11.71 -12.68 -1.57
C LYS A 83 -11.82 -11.59 -2.64
N SER A 84 -12.36 -10.43 -2.27
CA SER A 84 -12.46 -9.30 -3.21
C SER A 84 -11.09 -8.91 -3.73
N ASP A 85 -11.03 -8.37 -4.95
CA ASP A 85 -9.75 -7.99 -5.56
C ASP A 85 -8.98 -7.00 -4.68
N VAL A 86 -9.67 -6.11 -3.95
CA VAL A 86 -9.06 -5.19 -2.99
C VAL A 86 -8.36 -5.93 -1.84
N GLN A 87 -8.95 -7.00 -1.31
CA GLN A 87 -8.32 -7.77 -0.24
C GLN A 87 -7.14 -8.58 -0.76
N ASN A 88 -7.27 -9.18 -1.94
CA ASN A 88 -6.15 -9.89 -2.54
C ASN A 88 -5.01 -8.93 -2.90
N GLN A 89 -5.28 -7.73 -3.40
CA GLN A 89 -4.25 -6.70 -3.62
C GLN A 89 -3.47 -6.40 -2.34
N LYS A 90 -4.15 -6.18 -1.21
CA LYS A 90 -3.49 -5.97 0.09
C LYS A 90 -2.60 -7.15 0.48
N THR A 91 -3.12 -8.38 0.32
CA THR A 91 -2.36 -9.60 0.58
C THR A 91 -1.13 -9.73 -0.34
N ARG A 92 -1.30 -9.55 -1.64
CA ARG A 92 -0.22 -9.62 -2.64
C ARG A 92 0.87 -8.59 -2.35
N ARG A 93 0.48 -7.35 -2.06
CA ARG A 93 1.41 -6.29 -1.65
C ARG A 93 2.12 -6.65 -0.35
N PHE A 94 1.44 -7.23 0.63
CA PHE A 94 2.08 -7.69 1.88
C PHE A 94 3.10 -8.82 1.65
N LEU A 95 2.78 -9.81 0.81
CA LEU A 95 3.73 -10.86 0.45
C LEU A 95 4.94 -10.28 -0.30
N MET A 96 4.72 -9.33 -1.19
CA MET A 96 5.81 -8.65 -1.88
C MET A 96 6.66 -7.82 -0.91
N LEU A 97 6.03 -7.13 0.05
CA LEU A 97 6.71 -6.39 1.11
C LEU A 97 7.69 -7.30 1.86
N GLN A 98 7.25 -8.49 2.28
CA GLN A 98 8.11 -9.47 2.96
C GLN A 98 9.30 -9.88 2.07
N LYS A 99 9.06 -10.21 0.79
CA LYS A 99 10.12 -10.53 -0.17
C LYS A 99 11.13 -9.39 -0.35
N LEU A 100 10.65 -8.13 -0.36
CA LEU A 100 11.50 -6.96 -0.50
C LEU A 100 12.35 -6.71 0.76
N LYS A 101 11.79 -6.97 1.96
CA LYS A 101 12.53 -6.91 3.22
C LYS A 101 13.62 -7.98 3.28
N GLU A 102 13.32 -9.23 2.89
CA GLU A 102 14.31 -10.32 2.83
C GLU A 102 15.46 -10.01 1.87
N LYS A 103 15.18 -9.40 0.71
CA LYS A 103 16.21 -8.99 -0.25
C LYS A 103 17.05 -7.79 0.23
N GLY A 104 16.54 -6.99 1.16
CA GLY A 104 17.24 -5.85 1.78
C GLY A 104 17.55 -4.64 0.89
N LYS A 105 17.28 -4.71 -0.42
CA LYS A 105 17.62 -3.62 -1.36
C LYS A 105 16.64 -2.45 -1.31
N TYR A 106 15.34 -2.75 -1.31
CA TYR A 106 14.28 -1.74 -1.43
C TYR A 106 14.12 -0.91 -0.16
N PHE A 107 14.20 -1.54 1.01
CA PHE A 107 14.18 -0.91 2.33
C PHE A 107 15.58 -0.60 2.87
N SER A 108 16.56 -0.37 2.00
CA SER A 108 17.86 0.14 2.41
C SER A 108 17.76 1.63 2.77
N ASP A 109 18.61 2.10 3.67
CA ASP A 109 18.66 3.50 4.09
C ASP A 109 18.81 4.46 2.89
N GLU A 110 19.63 4.13 1.90
CA GLU A 110 19.76 4.91 0.65
C GLU A 110 18.43 5.03 -0.10
N LYS A 111 17.73 3.89 -0.28
CA LYS A 111 16.46 3.85 -1.03
C LYS A 111 15.27 4.41 -0.27
N MET A 112 15.26 4.31 1.06
CA MET A 112 14.24 4.96 1.87
C MET A 112 14.43 6.49 1.88
N ARG A 113 15.67 6.96 1.99
CA ARG A 113 15.99 8.39 1.92
C ARG A 113 15.71 9.00 0.54
N GLU A 114 15.98 8.29 -0.55
CA GLU A 114 15.64 8.75 -1.91
C GLU A 114 14.13 9.03 -2.05
N ARG A 115 13.33 8.17 -1.43
CA ARG A 115 11.87 8.16 -1.45
C ARG A 115 11.24 9.17 -0.50
N GLU A 116 11.80 9.32 0.70
CA GLU A 116 11.35 10.24 1.76
C GLU A 116 12.54 10.96 2.40
N PRO A 117 13.13 11.96 1.71
CA PRO A 117 14.39 12.56 2.14
C PRO A 117 14.25 13.39 3.41
N TYR A 118 13.14 14.13 3.55
CA TYR A 118 12.91 14.97 4.72
C TYR A 118 12.66 14.13 5.97
N LEU A 119 11.70 13.21 5.89
CA LEU A 119 11.33 12.36 7.02
C LEU A 119 12.49 11.45 7.44
N TYR A 120 13.27 10.93 6.49
CA TYR A 120 14.48 10.16 6.82
C TYR A 120 15.50 11.01 7.57
N ASP A 121 15.80 12.22 7.10
CA ASP A 121 16.79 13.11 7.74
C ASP A 121 16.33 13.47 9.18
N VAL A 122 15.01 13.64 9.39
CA VAL A 122 14.40 13.92 10.70
C VAL A 122 14.30 12.69 11.60
N MET A 123 13.95 11.49 11.14
CA MET A 123 13.75 10.37 12.07
C MET A 123 15.03 9.55 12.27
N VAL A 124 15.85 9.44 11.23
CA VAL A 124 17.00 8.53 11.19
C VAL A 124 18.31 9.28 11.01
N GLY A 125 18.36 10.24 10.09
CA GLY A 125 19.58 10.91 9.64
C GLY A 125 20.36 11.69 10.70
N LYS A 126 19.70 12.11 11.79
CA LYS A 126 20.36 12.75 12.95
C LYS A 126 21.35 11.81 13.66
N PHE A 127 21.07 10.50 13.62
CA PHE A 127 21.78 9.47 14.38
C PHE A 127 22.72 8.63 13.53
N VAL A 128 22.74 8.84 12.21
CA VAL A 128 23.64 8.13 11.30
C VAL A 128 25.07 8.62 11.47
N GLU A 129 26.00 7.68 11.67
CA GLU A 129 27.43 7.94 11.79
C GLU A 129 28.01 8.59 10.52
N GLU A 130 29.02 9.44 10.68
CA GLU A 130 29.64 10.20 9.58
C GLU A 130 30.20 9.30 8.45
N LYS A 131 30.65 8.09 8.80
CA LYS A 131 31.13 7.10 7.81
C LYS A 131 30.02 6.62 6.86
N ASP A 132 28.79 6.52 7.36
CA ASP A 132 27.64 5.98 6.62
C ASP A 132 26.89 7.10 5.86
N ARG A 133 27.04 8.35 6.31
CA ARG A 133 26.57 9.56 5.61
C ARG A 133 27.13 9.72 4.21
N ILE A 134 28.32 9.20 3.96
CA ILE A 134 28.95 9.24 2.62
C ILE A 134 28.15 8.40 1.62
N ASN A 135 27.65 7.24 2.05
CA ASN A 135 26.86 6.32 1.22
C ASN A 135 25.43 6.81 0.99
N LEU A 136 24.98 7.79 1.77
CA LEU A 136 23.66 8.42 1.64
C LEU A 136 23.65 9.61 0.69
N ARG A 137 24.81 10.12 0.26
CA ARG A 137 24.86 11.14 -0.79
C ARG A 137 24.31 10.53 -2.08
N PRO A 138 23.52 11.27 -2.87
CA PRO A 138 23.01 10.73 -4.13
C PRO A 138 24.18 10.23 -4.97
N SER A 139 24.28 8.90 -5.05
CA SER A 139 25.24 8.24 -5.88
C SER A 139 24.59 8.17 -7.25
N VAL A 140 25.13 8.90 -8.22
CA VAL A 140 24.72 8.70 -9.61
C VAL A 140 25.08 7.25 -9.93
N SER A 141 24.08 6.45 -10.26
CA SER A 141 24.26 5.03 -10.56
C SER A 141 25.39 4.91 -11.60
N ARG A 142 26.38 4.06 -11.32
CA ARG A 142 27.56 3.82 -12.19
C ARG A 142 27.19 3.45 -13.63
N GLU A 143 25.93 3.09 -13.85
CA GLU A 143 25.34 2.72 -15.13
C GLU A 143 25.11 3.92 -16.08
N VAL A 144 24.98 5.15 -15.56
CA VAL A 144 24.64 6.35 -16.36
C VAL A 144 25.86 7.20 -16.73
N CYS A 145 26.96 7.10 -15.97
CA CYS A 145 28.14 7.94 -16.16
C CYS A 145 29.44 7.12 -16.17
N VAL A 146 30.29 7.35 -17.18
CA VAL A 146 31.65 6.79 -17.26
C VAL A 146 32.44 7.20 -16.02
N GLU A 147 33.17 6.25 -15.43
CA GLU A 147 33.91 6.45 -14.18
C GLU A 147 34.79 7.71 -14.18
N GLY A 148 34.62 8.54 -13.14
CA GLY A 148 35.59 9.54 -12.73
C GLY A 148 35.60 10.89 -13.47
N GLY A 149 34.64 11.16 -14.36
CA GLY A 149 34.57 12.44 -15.10
C GLY A 149 33.71 13.54 -14.46
N TRP A 150 33.89 14.79 -14.90
CA TRP A 150 33.06 15.95 -14.53
C TRP A 150 31.55 15.74 -14.77
N ALA A 151 31.19 14.89 -15.74
CA ALA A 151 29.80 14.49 -15.98
C ALA A 151 29.18 13.79 -14.76
N ASN A 152 29.92 12.90 -14.11
CA ASN A 152 29.48 12.24 -12.87
C ASN A 152 29.27 13.26 -11.75
N MET A 153 30.20 14.22 -11.61
CA MET A 153 30.08 15.30 -10.63
C MET A 153 28.87 16.20 -10.91
N LEU A 154 28.60 16.54 -12.18
CA LEU A 154 27.44 17.35 -12.57
C LEU A 154 26.12 16.62 -12.31
N CYS A 155 26.02 15.34 -12.64
CA CYS A 155 24.86 14.51 -12.32
C CYS A 155 24.67 14.35 -10.79
N GLN A 156 25.75 14.28 -10.00
CA GLN A 156 25.68 14.28 -8.54
C GLN A 156 25.16 15.61 -8.01
N PHE A 157 25.56 16.74 -8.60
CA PHE A 157 25.02 18.05 -8.24
C PHE A 157 23.55 18.19 -8.60
N GLU A 158 23.13 17.71 -9.76
CA GLU A 158 21.75 17.79 -10.22
C GLU A 158 20.82 16.94 -9.34
N SER A 159 21.17 15.66 -9.11
CA SER A 159 20.46 14.80 -8.17
C SER A 159 20.46 15.34 -6.74
N SER A 160 21.58 15.91 -6.27
CA SER A 160 21.63 16.61 -4.97
C SER A 160 20.68 17.81 -4.91
N ARG A 161 20.56 18.56 -6.01
CA ARG A 161 19.64 19.69 -6.11
C ARG A 161 18.19 19.24 -6.10
N GLU A 162 17.84 18.21 -6.86
CA GLU A 162 16.49 17.64 -6.89
C GLU A 162 16.08 17.08 -5.52
N ILE A 163 16.95 16.33 -4.84
CA ILE A 163 16.68 15.83 -3.49
C ILE A 163 16.55 16.98 -2.50
N ALA A 164 17.40 18.01 -2.58
CA ALA A 164 17.30 19.18 -1.72
C ALA A 164 16.01 19.97 -1.96
N GLN A 165 15.56 20.09 -3.22
CA GLN A 165 14.30 20.71 -3.58
C GLN A 165 13.12 19.91 -3.03
N ARG A 166 13.04 18.60 -3.30
CA ARG A 166 11.97 17.72 -2.75
C ARG A 166 11.94 17.74 -1.23
N ARG A 167 13.10 17.73 -0.58
CA ARG A 167 13.20 17.87 0.89
C ARG A 167 12.59 19.18 1.36
N ASN A 168 12.88 20.29 0.68
CA ASN A 168 12.34 21.59 1.04
C ASN A 168 10.83 21.67 0.79
N GLU A 169 10.34 21.11 -0.33
CA GLU A 169 8.92 21.00 -0.66
C GLU A 169 8.17 20.16 0.39
N HIS A 170 8.65 18.95 0.71
CA HIS A 170 8.08 18.10 1.77
C HIS A 170 8.11 18.81 3.13
N HIS A 171 9.20 19.50 3.49
CA HIS A 171 9.24 20.28 4.74
C HIS A 171 8.16 21.37 4.77
N THR A 172 7.98 22.12 3.67
CA THR A 172 6.94 23.16 3.60
C THR A 172 5.51 22.61 3.64
N GLU A 173 5.27 21.49 2.96
CA GLU A 173 3.99 20.79 2.97
C GLU A 173 3.69 20.24 4.37
N TRP A 174 4.68 19.61 5.01
CA TRP A 174 4.54 19.07 6.36
C TRP A 174 4.31 20.16 7.41
N GLN A 175 4.96 21.33 7.29
CA GLN A 175 4.66 22.47 8.15
C GLN A 175 3.22 22.97 7.98
N ARG A 176 2.73 23.03 6.73
CA ARG A 176 1.35 23.42 6.44
C ARG A 176 0.34 22.41 6.98
N ASP A 177 0.58 21.11 6.76
CA ASP A 177 -0.29 20.02 7.20
C ASP A 177 -0.28 19.87 8.73
N ALA A 178 0.88 20.02 9.38
CA ALA A 178 0.99 20.07 10.82
C ALA A 178 0.20 21.26 11.37
N GLU A 179 0.36 22.46 10.79
CA GLU A 179 -0.43 23.62 11.19
C GLU A 179 -1.94 23.42 10.98
N GLU A 180 -2.36 22.81 9.87
CA GLU A 180 -3.77 22.53 9.57
C GLU A 180 -4.35 21.45 10.49
N SER A 181 -3.58 20.39 10.78
CA SER A 181 -3.96 19.33 11.71
C SER A 181 -4.08 19.85 13.15
N PHE A 182 -3.08 20.60 13.63
CA PHE A 182 -3.14 21.28 14.92
C PHE A 182 -4.32 22.27 14.99
N LYS A 183 -4.62 23.00 13.91
CA LYS A 183 -5.80 23.88 13.84
C LYS A 183 -7.10 23.07 13.89
N SER A 184 -7.20 21.97 13.13
CA SER A 184 -8.40 21.13 13.06
C SER A 184 -8.69 20.43 14.38
N GLU A 185 -7.68 19.84 15.02
CA GLU A 185 -7.83 19.14 16.30
C GLU A 185 -8.20 20.14 17.41
N LYS A 186 -7.60 21.33 17.39
CA LYS A 186 -7.97 22.43 18.29
C LYS A 186 -9.42 22.89 18.09
N ILE A 187 -9.89 22.95 16.84
CA ILE A 187 -11.29 23.30 16.51
C ILE A 187 -12.26 22.23 17.02
N SER A 188 -12.01 20.95 16.74
CA SER A 188 -12.90 19.86 17.18
C SER A 188 -12.96 19.73 18.71
N ARG A 189 -11.84 19.93 19.42
CA ARG A 189 -11.82 19.90 20.89
C ARG A 189 -12.51 21.13 21.50
N MET A 190 -12.32 22.30 20.91
CA MET A 190 -13.05 23.52 21.28
C MET A 190 -14.56 23.35 21.09
N GLU A 191 -14.98 22.73 19.99
CA GLU A 191 -16.39 22.43 19.70
C GLU A 191 -16.99 21.45 20.73
N ALA A 192 -16.28 20.38 21.08
CA ALA A 192 -16.70 19.44 22.12
C ALA A 192 -16.79 20.11 23.51
N HIS A 193 -15.83 20.96 23.85
CA HIS A 193 -15.82 21.67 25.14
C HIS A 193 -16.93 22.72 25.23
N VAL A 194 -17.14 23.51 24.18
CA VAL A 194 -18.24 24.47 24.07
C VAL A 194 -19.59 23.74 24.14
N SER A 195 -19.71 22.58 23.50
CA SER A 195 -20.91 21.74 23.58
C SER A 195 -21.19 21.23 25.00
N ASN A 196 -20.17 20.77 25.73
CA ASN A 196 -20.33 20.35 27.13
C ASN A 196 -20.74 21.53 28.04
N MET A 197 -20.17 22.72 27.80
CA MET A 197 -20.49 23.91 28.59
C MET A 197 -21.91 24.41 28.32
N LEU A 198 -22.32 24.47 27.05
CA LEU A 198 -23.70 24.78 26.66
C LEU A 198 -24.69 23.75 27.21
N SER A 199 -24.34 22.46 27.22
CA SER A 199 -25.19 21.44 27.84
C SER A 199 -25.34 21.60 29.36
N SER A 200 -24.34 22.19 30.01
CA SER A 200 -24.38 22.49 31.45
C SER A 200 -25.14 23.80 31.74
N GLN A 201 -25.21 24.71 30.76
CA GLN A 201 -25.89 26.00 30.87
C GLN A 201 -27.37 25.94 30.46
N GLU A 202 -27.81 24.90 29.73
CA GLU A 202 -29.23 24.67 29.41
C GLU A 202 -30.08 24.31 30.65
N ASP A 203 -29.45 23.88 31.75
CA ASP A 203 -30.12 23.62 33.03
C ASP A 203 -30.22 24.89 33.93
N GLU A 204 -29.52 25.99 33.61
CA GLU A 204 -29.54 27.23 34.39
C GLU A 204 -29.54 28.48 33.47
N LEU A 205 -30.72 28.84 32.95
CA LEU A 205 -30.98 30.18 32.40
C LEU A 205 -32.27 30.79 32.97
N ASP A 206 -32.08 31.49 34.10
CA ASP A 206 -32.63 32.83 34.33
C ASP A 206 -31.51 33.70 34.94
N GLY A 207 -30.79 34.48 34.12
CA GLY A 207 -29.76 35.41 34.61
C GLY A 207 -28.85 35.98 33.51
N GLU A 208 -28.69 37.31 33.51
CA GLU A 208 -27.92 38.13 32.55
C GLU A 208 -26.46 37.66 32.38
N PHE A 209 -26.05 37.42 31.13
CA PHE A 209 -24.72 36.91 30.75
C PHE A 209 -23.98 38.01 29.96
N ASP A 210 -23.13 38.80 30.62
CA ASP A 210 -22.34 39.84 29.93
C ASP A 210 -20.84 39.89 30.31
N ASP A 211 -20.34 39.09 31.26
CA ASP A 211 -18.92 39.20 31.71
C ASP A 211 -18.13 37.86 31.79
N GLY A 212 -18.74 36.71 31.46
CA GLY A 212 -18.11 35.39 31.65
C GLY A 212 -17.26 34.87 30.48
N LEU A 213 -17.29 35.53 29.33
CA LEU A 213 -16.71 34.98 28.08
C LEU A 213 -15.18 35.01 28.07
N ASP A 214 -14.56 36.02 28.69
CA ASP A 214 -13.10 36.16 28.75
C ASP A 214 -12.46 35.18 29.73
N GLU A 215 -13.14 34.83 30.83
CA GLU A 215 -12.66 33.86 31.81
C GLU A 215 -12.69 32.43 31.24
N ILE A 216 -13.75 32.09 30.50
CA ILE A 216 -13.84 30.84 29.73
C ILE A 216 -12.71 30.74 28.71
N ARG A 217 -12.41 31.84 28.01
CA ARG A 217 -11.34 31.87 27.00
C ARG A 217 -9.96 31.65 27.61
N PHE A 218 -9.72 32.20 28.80
CA PHE A 218 -8.46 32.05 29.51
C PHE A 218 -8.25 30.60 29.96
N GLU A 219 -9.32 29.96 30.46
CA GLU A 219 -9.27 28.58 30.93
C GLU A 219 -9.07 27.58 29.79
N VAL A 220 -9.78 27.76 28.67
CA VAL A 220 -9.59 26.95 27.45
C VAL A 220 -8.16 27.05 26.94
N ASN A 221 -7.55 28.23 27.01
CA ASN A 221 -6.19 28.44 26.50
C ASN A 221 -5.11 27.89 27.45
N ARG A 222 -5.37 27.85 28.76
CA ARG A 222 -4.51 27.22 29.77
C ARG A 222 -4.50 25.69 29.62
N ILE A 223 -5.68 25.07 29.54
CA ILE A 223 -5.83 23.62 29.39
C ILE A 223 -5.25 23.14 28.05
N SER A 224 -5.49 23.88 26.95
CA SER A 224 -4.88 23.59 25.65
C SER A 224 -3.35 23.58 25.69
N LYS A 225 -2.74 24.39 26.57
CA LYS A 225 -1.29 24.47 26.73
C LYS A 225 -0.76 23.31 27.57
N GLU A 226 -1.41 23.01 28.70
CA GLU A 226 -1.05 21.88 29.55
C GLU A 226 -1.20 20.53 28.81
N GLU A 227 -2.23 20.36 27.97
CA GLU A 227 -2.40 19.14 27.16
C GLU A 227 -1.39 19.03 26.01
N ALA A 228 -0.98 20.15 25.40
CA ALA A 228 0.09 20.15 24.40
C ALA A 228 1.44 19.74 25.01
N GLU A 229 1.72 20.20 26.23
CA GLU A 229 2.91 19.82 26.99
C GLU A 229 2.88 18.33 27.39
N MET A 230 1.72 17.73 27.64
CA MET A 230 1.60 16.28 27.91
C MET A 230 1.76 15.37 26.68
N LEU A 231 1.40 15.85 25.47
CA LEU A 231 1.63 15.09 24.23
C LEU A 231 3.12 15.07 23.84
N GLU A 232 3.86 16.10 24.23
CA GLU A 232 5.31 16.22 23.97
C GLU A 232 6.14 15.31 24.90
N ASP A 233 5.66 15.03 26.12
CA ASP A 233 6.34 14.19 27.14
C ASP A 233 6.22 12.66 26.88
N GLY A 234 5.44 12.24 25.87
CA GLY A 234 5.14 10.83 25.58
C GLY A 234 5.90 10.21 24.39
N MET A 235 6.61 10.99 23.58
CA MET A 235 7.43 10.48 22.48
C MET A 235 8.84 10.15 22.98
N ASP A 236 9.14 8.86 23.11
CA ASP A 236 10.50 8.40 23.36
C ASP A 236 11.34 8.58 22.08
N ASP A 237 12.07 9.71 22.02
CA ASP A 237 12.98 10.11 20.94
C ASP A 237 14.23 9.19 20.80
N SER A 238 14.22 8.01 21.42
CA SER A 238 15.28 7.02 21.26
C SER A 238 15.54 6.70 19.78
N PRO A 239 16.80 6.65 19.34
CA PRO A 239 17.15 6.39 17.94
C PRO A 239 16.51 5.11 17.35
N ASP A 240 16.37 4.07 18.18
CA ASP A 240 15.80 2.79 17.77
C ASP A 240 14.28 2.87 17.52
N ILE A 241 13.59 3.70 18.30
CA ILE A 241 12.13 3.90 18.19
C ILE A 241 11.85 4.72 16.93
N LEU A 242 12.53 5.85 16.76
CA LEU A 242 12.37 6.69 15.57
C LEU A 242 12.71 5.93 14.28
N ARG A 243 13.72 5.06 14.31
CA ARG A 243 14.02 4.17 13.17
C ARG A 243 12.88 3.19 12.89
N ARG A 244 12.36 2.51 13.92
CA ARG A 244 11.25 1.55 13.75
C ARG A 244 10.00 2.23 13.21
N GLU A 245 9.67 3.42 13.72
CA GLU A 245 8.52 4.20 13.26
C GLU A 245 8.69 4.64 11.80
N PHE A 246 9.88 5.11 11.44
CA PHE A 246 10.20 5.44 10.05
C PHE A 246 10.07 4.23 9.13
N GLU A 247 10.60 3.06 9.52
CA GLU A 247 10.46 1.83 8.75
C GLU A 247 8.98 1.43 8.60
N ALA A 248 8.20 1.48 9.67
CA ALA A 248 6.76 1.19 9.65
C ALA A 248 6.00 2.14 8.71
N TYR A 249 6.33 3.43 8.73
CA TYR A 249 5.77 4.43 7.80
C TYR A 249 6.08 4.06 6.35
N MET A 250 7.33 3.68 6.04
CA MET A 250 7.73 3.27 4.69
C MET A 250 7.02 1.99 4.23
N GLU A 251 6.77 1.05 5.15
CA GLU A 251 6.00 -0.16 4.89
C GLU A 251 4.53 0.16 4.58
N GLU A 252 3.88 1.00 5.39
CA GLU A 252 2.50 1.43 5.17
C GLU A 252 2.36 2.16 3.85
N ARG A 253 3.29 3.08 3.55
CA ARG A 253 3.34 3.82 2.29
C ARG A 253 3.42 2.88 1.09
N PHE A 254 4.22 1.81 1.20
CA PHE A 254 4.28 0.76 0.19
C PHE A 254 2.96 0.00 0.04
N LEU A 255 2.35 -0.46 1.15
CA LEU A 255 1.08 -1.20 1.12
C LEU A 255 -0.06 -0.36 0.54
N ALA A 256 -0.07 0.94 0.84
CA ALA A 256 -1.04 1.91 0.31
C ALA A 256 -0.87 2.18 -1.20
N GLY A 257 0.25 1.77 -1.82
CA GLY A 257 0.52 2.02 -3.23
C GLY A 257 1.05 3.43 -3.53
N ARG A 258 1.55 4.14 -2.51
CA ARG A 258 2.04 5.52 -2.64
C ARG A 258 3.46 5.61 -3.23
N ASP A 259 4.11 4.47 -3.51
CA ASP A 259 5.46 4.42 -4.09
C ASP A 259 5.46 4.21 -5.62
N SER A 260 4.39 4.55 -6.34
CA SER A 260 4.23 4.24 -7.77
C SER A 260 5.33 4.82 -8.68
N MET A 261 6.02 5.88 -8.23
CA MET A 261 7.20 6.43 -8.93
C MET A 261 8.45 5.55 -8.82
N PHE A 262 8.53 4.68 -7.80
CA PHE A 262 9.72 3.90 -7.45
C PHE A 262 9.49 2.39 -7.55
N PHE A 263 8.23 1.95 -7.65
CA PHE A 263 7.84 0.56 -7.73
C PHE A 263 6.66 0.36 -8.66
N ASP A 264 6.77 -0.61 -9.55
CA ASP A 264 5.72 -0.98 -10.49
C ASP A 264 4.71 -1.95 -9.85
N TYR A 265 3.63 -1.38 -9.30
CA TYR A 265 2.58 -2.15 -8.61
C TYR A 265 1.76 -3.04 -9.54
N ASP A 266 1.70 -2.76 -10.84
CA ASP A 266 0.92 -3.57 -11.78
C ASP A 266 1.45 -5.02 -11.83
N THR A 267 2.76 -5.19 -11.63
CA THR A 267 3.42 -6.49 -11.57
C THR A 267 3.00 -7.35 -10.38
N VAL A 268 2.53 -6.72 -9.30
CA VAL A 268 2.15 -7.40 -8.05
C VAL A 268 0.64 -7.50 -7.93
N ASP A 269 -0.06 -6.42 -8.26
CA ASP A 269 -1.51 -6.34 -8.10
C ASP A 269 -2.26 -7.29 -9.05
N HIS A 270 -1.62 -7.75 -10.13
CA HIS A 270 -2.18 -8.71 -11.07
C HIS A 270 -1.53 -10.11 -11.00
N ASP A 271 -0.61 -10.35 -10.06
CA ASP A 271 0.07 -11.64 -9.95
C ASP A 271 -0.76 -12.65 -9.17
N ILE A 272 -1.54 -13.44 -9.91
CA ILE A 272 -2.38 -14.53 -9.39
C ILE A 272 -1.55 -15.60 -8.65
N LYS A 273 -0.24 -15.75 -8.96
CA LYS A 273 0.60 -16.75 -8.30
C LYS A 273 0.89 -16.41 -6.84
N LEU A 274 0.83 -15.12 -6.48
CA LEU A 274 0.98 -14.70 -5.09
C LEU A 274 -0.22 -15.12 -4.23
N ASP A 275 -1.42 -15.16 -4.82
CA ASP A 275 -2.62 -15.63 -4.13
C ASP A 275 -2.51 -17.13 -3.78
N GLU A 276 -2.04 -17.95 -4.73
CA GLU A 276 -1.81 -19.39 -4.50
C GLU A 276 -0.76 -19.65 -3.40
N PHE A 277 0.26 -18.79 -3.30
CA PHE A 277 1.30 -18.90 -2.27
C PHE A 277 0.78 -18.53 -0.87
N ASP A 278 -0.15 -17.57 -0.77
CA ASP A 278 -0.81 -17.23 0.50
C ASP A 278 -1.64 -18.41 1.02
N ASP A 279 -2.40 -19.06 0.13
CA ASP A 279 -3.25 -20.20 0.49
C ASP A 279 -2.44 -21.39 0.99
N ILE A 280 -1.28 -21.68 0.39
CA ILE A 280 -0.38 -22.73 0.86
C ILE A 280 0.18 -22.36 2.23
N ARG A 281 0.67 -21.13 2.40
CA ARG A 281 1.23 -20.67 3.67
C ARG A 281 0.19 -20.68 4.80
N ALA A 282 -1.06 -20.31 4.49
CA ALA A 282 -2.15 -20.36 5.46
C ALA A 282 -2.39 -21.78 5.96
N ARG A 283 -2.39 -22.77 5.06
CA ARG A 283 -2.48 -24.20 5.44
C ARG A 283 -1.27 -24.66 6.24
N ASP A 284 -0.05 -24.29 5.84
CA ASP A 284 1.17 -24.65 6.59
C ASP A 284 1.17 -24.05 8.02
N ILE A 285 0.58 -22.86 8.21
CA ILE A 285 0.42 -22.23 9.52
C ILE A 285 -0.66 -22.93 10.34
N GLU A 286 -1.77 -23.30 9.70
CA GLU A 286 -2.87 -24.06 10.31
C GLU A 286 -2.38 -25.45 10.76
N GLU A 287 -1.68 -26.20 9.92
CA GLU A 287 -1.09 -27.51 10.27
C GLU A 287 -0.13 -27.40 11.45
N LYS A 288 0.74 -26.38 11.48
CA LYS A 288 1.60 -26.13 12.65
C LYS A 288 0.84 -25.81 13.93
N TRP A 289 -0.34 -25.20 13.80
CA TRP A 289 -1.21 -24.90 14.94
C TRP A 289 -1.87 -26.18 15.46
N PHE A 290 -2.36 -27.05 14.57
CA PHE A 290 -2.93 -28.36 14.93
C PHE A 290 -1.89 -29.32 15.52
N ASP A 291 -0.68 -29.35 14.97
CA ASP A 291 0.42 -30.17 15.49
C ASP A 291 0.85 -29.71 16.90
N ALA A 292 0.73 -28.41 17.21
CA ALA A 292 1.05 -27.86 18.52
C ALA A 292 -0.01 -28.16 19.59
N ASP A 293 -1.27 -28.37 19.19
CA ASP A 293 -2.38 -28.74 20.08
C ASP A 293 -2.42 -30.26 20.38
N ASP A 294 -1.85 -31.10 19.52
CA ASP A 294 -1.75 -32.57 19.73
C ASP A 294 -0.57 -32.97 20.67
N ASP A 295 0.27 -32.02 21.06
CA ASP A 295 1.44 -32.21 21.93
C ASP A 295 1.19 -31.85 23.43
N GLU A 296 -0.07 -31.61 23.84
CA GLU A 296 -0.50 -31.50 25.27
C GLU A 296 -1.17 -32.79 25.82
#